data_AF-K1XJ39-F1
#
_entry.id   AF-K1XJ39-F1
#
_cell.length_a   1.000
_cell.length_b   1.000
_cell.length_c   1.000
_cell.angle_alpha   90.00
_cell.angle_beta   90.00
_cell.angle_gamma   90.00
#
_symmetry.space_group_name_H-M   'P 1'
#
loop_
_entity.id
_entity.type
_entity.pdbx_description
1 polymer ?
#
loop_
_entity_poly.entity_id
_entity_poly.type
_entity_poly.pdbx_seq_one_letter_code
_entity_poly.pdbx_strand_id
1 'polypeptide(L)'
;MSLRIAYTDERRILAIARPTDEAKLLKTKEVIVKNWYYKQPQELESFLKAYPDKEDDILKAFAYWVMQKVMGFNENQNQYGTLKRELQNFSKRLFTALRSIAGRIGEQIKKFIRPQKKIKTIY
;
A
#
# COMPACT_ATOMS: atom_id res chain seq x y z
N MET A 1 0.22 1.96 15.89
CA MET A 1 0.04 0.75 15.05
C MET A 1 1.14 0.65 13.98
N SER A 2 1.22 -0.49 13.30
CA SER A 2 2.15 -0.75 12.20
C SER A 2 1.37 -1.00 10.92
N LEU A 3 1.75 -0.34 9.82
CA LEU A 3 1.12 -0.58 8.52
C LEU A 3 1.73 -1.83 7.91
N ARG A 4 0.91 -2.86 7.67
CA ARG A 4 1.33 -4.09 6.99
C ARG A 4 0.98 -4.01 5.51
N ILE A 5 1.94 -4.39 4.67
CA ILE A 5 1.75 -4.54 3.23
C ILE A 5 2.04 -5.98 2.85
N ALA A 6 1.09 -6.62 2.18
CA ALA A 6 1.24 -7.98 1.67
C ALA A 6 1.30 -7.97 0.14
N TYR A 7 2.23 -8.76 -0.42
CA TYR A 7 2.26 -9.08 -1.84
C TYR A 7 1.76 -10.51 -2.04
N THR A 8 0.79 -10.69 -2.93
CA THR A 8 0.18 -12.00 -3.22
C THR A 8 0.78 -12.65 -4.46
N ASP A 9 0.55 -13.95 -4.60
CA ASP A 9 0.94 -14.77 -5.75
C ASP A 9 0.25 -14.31 -7.05
N GLU A 10 -0.97 -13.78 -6.94
CA GLU A 10 -1.67 -13.08 -8.04
C GLU A 10 -1.12 -11.68 -8.37
N ARG A 11 0.06 -11.33 -7.84
CA ARG A 11 0.72 -10.02 -8.03
C ARG A 11 -0.07 -8.83 -7.52
N ARG A 12 -0.89 -9.02 -6.49
CA ARG A 12 -1.62 -7.93 -5.83
C ARG A 12 -0.87 -7.41 -4.63
N ILE A 13 -1.19 -6.17 -4.27
CA ILE A 13 -0.65 -5.50 -3.08
C ILE A 13 -1.83 -5.16 -2.19
N LEU A 14 -1.79 -5.64 -0.95
CA LEU A 14 -2.81 -5.40 0.06
C LEU A 14 -2.21 -4.54 1.17
N ALA A 15 -2.89 -3.47 1.56
CA ALA A 15 -2.58 -2.73 2.78
C ALA A 15 -3.53 -3.18 3.88
N ILE A 16 -2.95 -3.62 4.99
CA ILE A 16 -3.65 -4.28 6.09
C ILE A 16 -3.37 -3.46 7.35
N ALA A 17 -4.42 -2.83 7.89
CA ALA A 17 -4.34 -2.18 9.20
C ALA A 17 -4.42 -3.20 10.33
N ARG A 18 -5.28 -4.22 10.21
CA ARG A 18 -5.53 -5.22 11.25
C ARG A 18 -5.32 -6.63 10.69
N PRO A 19 -4.54 -7.49 11.35
CA PRO A 19 -4.32 -8.86 10.88
C PRO A 19 -5.61 -9.67 10.67
N THR A 20 -6.68 -9.35 11.41
CA THR A 20 -7.99 -9.99 11.25
C THR A 20 -8.64 -9.74 9.89
N ASP A 21 -8.30 -8.62 9.22
CA ASP A 21 -8.88 -8.26 7.92
C ASP A 21 -8.21 -8.99 6.76
N GLU A 22 -7.06 -9.63 7.00
CA GLU A 22 -6.27 -10.33 5.99
C GLU A 22 -7.09 -11.39 5.24
N ALA A 23 -7.82 -12.24 5.96
CA ALA A 23 -8.64 -13.29 5.36
C ALA A 23 -9.79 -12.74 4.50
N LYS A 24 -10.34 -11.58 4.87
CA LYS A 24 -11.40 -10.89 4.11
C LYS A 24 -10.84 -10.23 2.85
N LEU A 25 -9.60 -9.73 2.92
CA LEU A 25 -8.93 -9.04 1.82
C LEU A 25 -8.33 -10.02 0.79
N LEU A 26 -7.98 -11.23 1.22
CA LEU A 26 -7.56 -12.32 0.35
C LEU A 26 -8.77 -12.91 -0.37
N LYS A 27 -8.66 -13.14 -1.68
CA LYS A 27 -9.60 -14.01 -2.37
C LYS A 27 -9.33 -15.46 -2.02
N THR A 28 -10.34 -16.33 -2.17
CA THR A 28 -10.32 -17.75 -1.79
C THR A 28 -9.14 -18.57 -2.32
N LYS A 29 -8.44 -18.10 -3.36
CA LYS A 29 -7.28 -18.76 -3.97
C LYS A 29 -5.97 -17.99 -3.82
N GLU A 30 -5.98 -16.77 -3.28
CA GLU A 30 -4.78 -15.94 -3.15
C GLU A 30 -3.98 -16.33 -1.91
N VAL A 31 -2.66 -16.40 -2.06
CA VAL A 31 -1.72 -16.67 -0.97
C VAL A 31 -0.73 -15.52 -0.83
N ILE A 32 -0.39 -15.17 0.40
CA ILE A 32 0.65 -14.17 0.65
C ILE A 32 2.02 -14.76 0.35
N VAL A 33 2.71 -14.14 -0.61
CA VAL A 33 4.10 -14.47 -0.95
C VAL A 33 5.07 -13.82 0.02
N LYS A 34 4.82 -12.56 0.40
CA LYS A 34 5.68 -11.81 1.33
C LYS A 34 4.94 -10.65 2.00
N ASN A 35 5.37 -10.33 3.22
CA ASN A 35 4.89 -9.18 4.00
C ASN A 35 6.00 -8.14 4.23
N TRP A 36 5.58 -6.89 4.36
CA TRP A 36 6.39 -5.75 4.79
C TRP A 36 5.68 -4.99 5.91
N TYR A 37 6.44 -4.51 6.87
CA TYR A 37 5.94 -3.76 8.03
C TYR A 37 6.63 -2.42 8.12
N TYR A 38 5.85 -1.36 8.29
CA TYR A 38 6.38 -0.01 8.44
C TYR A 38 5.71 0.73 9.59
N LYS A 39 6.52 1.54 10.28
CA LYS A 39 6.00 2.48 11.27
C LYS A 39 5.15 3.52 10.54
N GLN A 40 3.91 3.65 10.98
CA GLN A 40 3.01 4.64 10.41
C GLN A 40 3.43 6.07 10.80
N PRO A 41 3.12 7.08 9.97
CA PRO A 41 3.28 8.48 10.36
C PRO A 41 2.47 8.78 11.62
N GLN A 42 3.02 9.53 12.57
CA GLN A 42 2.34 9.85 13.82
C GLN A 42 1.02 10.61 13.59
N GLU A 43 1.01 11.47 12.57
CA GLU A 43 -0.16 12.26 12.17
C GLU A 43 -1.30 11.40 11.59
N LEU A 44 -1.01 10.15 11.17
CA LEU A 44 -2.02 9.25 10.63
C LEU A 44 -3.04 8.85 11.70
N GLU A 45 -2.59 8.59 12.93
CA GLU A 45 -3.51 8.25 14.03
C GLU A 45 -4.45 9.42 14.33
N SER A 46 -3.93 10.66 14.32
CA SER A 46 -4.76 11.85 14.52
C SER A 46 -5.77 12.05 13.39
N PHE A 47 -5.36 11.79 12.13
CA PHE A 47 -6.28 11.84 11.00
C PHE A 47 -7.40 10.80 11.13
N LEU A 48 -7.06 9.55 11.44
CA LEU A 48 -8.03 8.47 11.59
C LEU A 48 -8.97 8.67 12.79
N LYS A 49 -8.52 9.35 13.85
CA LYS A 49 -9.40 9.76 14.95
C LYS A 49 -10.41 10.83 14.51
N ALA A 50 -10.00 11.76 13.65
CA ALA A 50 -10.87 12.79 13.11
C ALA A 50 -11.81 12.27 12.01
N TYR A 51 -11.37 11.25 11.26
CA TYR A 51 -12.07 10.69 10.10
C TYR A 51 -11.99 9.15 10.11
N PRO A 52 -12.69 8.48 11.06
CA PRO A 52 -12.60 7.03 11.21
C PRO A 52 -13.16 6.25 10.00
N ASP A 53 -14.11 6.83 9.28
CA ASP A 53 -14.70 6.28 8.05
C ASP A 53 -13.69 6.20 6.89
N LYS A 54 -12.58 6.93 6.96
CA LYS A 54 -11.58 7.01 5.90
C LYS A 54 -10.48 5.96 5.99
N GLU A 55 -10.48 5.12 7.03
CA GLU A 55 -9.43 4.10 7.23
C GLU A 55 -9.27 3.20 6.00
N ASP A 56 -10.38 2.63 5.50
CA ASP A 56 -10.37 1.76 4.32
C ASP A 56 -9.90 2.48 3.06
N ASP A 57 -10.33 3.73 2.86
CA ASP A 57 -9.94 4.52 1.69
C ASP A 57 -8.45 4.85 1.70
N ILE A 58 -7.87 5.13 2.87
CA ILE A 58 -6.43 5.33 3.03
C ILE A 58 -5.68 4.04 2.71
N LEU A 59 -6.12 2.90 3.22
CA LEU A 59 -5.47 1.63 2.95
C LEU A 59 -5.48 1.30 1.45
N LYS A 60 -6.64 1.46 0.80
CA LYS A 60 -6.76 1.26 -0.65
C LYS A 60 -5.90 2.23 -1.45
N ALA A 61 -5.88 3.51 -1.08
CA ALA A 61 -5.02 4.51 -1.72
C ALA A 61 -3.54 4.23 -1.51
N PHE A 62 -3.16 3.78 -0.31
CA PHE A 62 -1.80 3.43 0.02
C PHE A 62 -1.32 2.21 -0.77
N ALA A 63 -2.11 1.13 -0.82
CA ALA A 63 -1.84 -0.04 -1.65
C ALA A 63 -1.68 0.35 -3.14
N TYR A 64 -2.56 1.22 -3.63
CA TYR A 64 -2.47 1.75 -4.99
C TYR A 64 -1.17 2.53 -5.25
N TRP A 65 -0.73 3.38 -4.32
CA TRP A 65 0.55 4.10 -4.44
C TRP A 65 1.77 3.17 -4.43
N VAL A 66 1.73 2.10 -3.62
CA VAL A 66 2.77 1.06 -3.67
C VAL A 66 2.76 0.38 -5.03
N MET A 67 1.57 0.00 -5.52
CA MET A 67 1.41 -0.69 -6.81
C MET A 67 1.90 0.13 -7.99
N GLN A 68 1.65 1.45 -7.99
CA GLN A 68 2.22 2.39 -8.98
C GLN A 68 3.73 2.27 -9.06
N LYS A 69 4.42 2.20 -7.92
CA LYS A 69 5.89 2.12 -7.87
C LYS A 69 6.40 0.76 -8.30
N VAL A 70 5.70 -0.31 -7.96
CA VAL A 70 6.03 -1.68 -8.37
C VAL A 70 5.88 -1.86 -9.88
N MET A 71 4.75 -1.43 -10.43
CA MET A 71 4.35 -1.70 -11.82
C MET A 71 4.85 -0.60 -12.79
N GLY A 72 5.15 0.60 -12.30
CA GLY A 72 5.66 1.70 -13.10
C GLY A 72 4.61 2.41 -13.96
N PHE A 73 3.32 2.35 -13.59
CA PHE A 73 2.26 3.07 -14.32
C PHE A 73 2.04 4.48 -13.76
N ASN A 74 1.54 5.38 -14.62
CA ASN A 74 1.25 6.76 -14.27
C ASN A 74 0.04 6.86 -13.33
N GLU A 75 0.14 7.75 -12.35
CA GLU A 75 -0.95 7.99 -11.42
C GLU A 75 -2.19 8.53 -12.13
N ASN A 76 -3.31 7.83 -12.00
CA ASN A 76 -4.60 8.39 -12.41
C ASN A 76 -4.93 9.52 -11.42
N GLN A 77 -4.93 10.76 -11.91
CA GLN A 77 -5.15 11.95 -11.09
C GLN A 77 -6.52 11.96 -10.41
N ASN A 78 -7.52 11.32 -11.02
CA ASN A 78 -8.87 11.21 -10.48
C ASN A 78 -8.97 10.12 -9.41
N GLN A 79 -8.11 9.10 -9.46
CA GLN A 79 -8.12 8.01 -8.48
C GLN A 79 -7.66 8.54 -7.10
N TYR A 80 -8.55 8.43 -6.11
CA TYR A 80 -8.40 8.98 -4.76
C TYR A 80 -8.17 10.50 -4.71
N GLY A 81 -8.63 11.26 -5.71
CA GLY A 81 -8.45 12.71 -5.80
C GLY A 81 -8.98 13.46 -4.57
N THR A 82 -10.19 13.13 -4.11
CA THR A 82 -10.80 13.72 -2.91
C THR A 82 -9.98 13.43 -1.65
N LEU A 83 -9.63 12.17 -1.43
CA LEU A 83 -8.83 11.75 -0.27
C LEU A 83 -7.45 12.42 -0.24
N LYS A 84 -6.81 12.60 -1.40
CA LYS A 84 -5.54 13.34 -1.49
C LYS A 84 -5.69 14.76 -1.00
N ARG A 85 -6.76 15.47 -1.42
CA ARG A 85 -7.03 16.84 -0.98
C ARG A 85 -7.32 16.89 0.52
N GLU A 86 -8.12 15.97 1.04
CA GLU A 86 -8.41 15.85 2.48
C GLU A 86 -7.13 15.63 3.30
N LEU A 87 -6.27 14.70 2.88
CA LEU A 87 -4.99 14.44 3.53
C LEU A 87 -4.06 15.66 3.48
N GLN A 88 -3.98 16.34 2.34
CA GLN A 88 -3.13 17.53 2.17
C GLN A 88 -3.64 18.71 2.99
N ASN A 89 -4.96 18.90 3.07
CA ASN A 89 -5.59 19.95 3.86
C ASN A 89 -5.40 19.70 5.36
N PHE A 90 -5.46 18.44 5.79
CA PHE A 90 -5.19 18.07 7.18
C PHE A 90 -3.70 18.22 7.53
N SER A 91 -2.82 17.61 6.75
CA SER A 91 -1.37 17.76 6.89
C SER A 91 -0.65 17.37 5.60
N LYS A 92 -0.04 18.37 4.94
CA LYS A 92 0.89 18.13 3.81
C LYS A 92 2.04 17.19 4.21
N ARG A 93 2.47 17.23 5.47
CA ARG A 93 3.53 16.36 6.01
C ARG A 93 3.06 14.91 6.08
N LEU A 94 1.84 14.65 6.54
CA LEU A 94 1.22 13.32 6.54
C LEU A 94 1.17 12.74 5.13
N PHE A 95 0.63 13.49 4.16
CA PHE A 95 0.55 13.03 2.77
C PHE A 95 1.93 12.68 2.20
N THR A 96 2.92 13.55 2.43
CA THR A 96 4.30 13.34 1.95
C THR A 96 4.94 12.11 2.61
N ALA A 97 4.73 11.93 3.92
CA ALA A 97 5.24 10.78 4.66
C ALA A 97 4.64 9.47 4.12
N LEU A 98 3.32 9.42 3.90
CA LEU A 98 2.66 8.24 3.32
C LEU A 98 3.22 7.92 1.93
N ARG A 99 3.36 8.92 1.05
CA ARG A 99 3.92 8.73 -0.29
C ARG A 99 5.37 8.23 -0.26
N SER A 100 6.17 8.75 0.66
CA SER A 100 7.55 8.31 0.86
C SER A 100 7.64 6.85 1.30
N ILE A 101 6.81 6.45 2.28
CA ILE A 101 6.75 5.05 2.75
C ILE A 101 6.28 4.14 1.61
N ALA A 102 5.19 4.51 0.91
CA ALA A 102 4.68 3.73 -0.22
C ALA A 102 5.75 3.54 -1.31
N GLY A 103 6.53 4.60 -1.59
CA GLY A 103 7.67 4.56 -2.50
C GLY A 103 8.75 3.57 -2.08
N ARG A 104 9.17 3.60 -0.81
CA ARG A 104 10.18 2.68 -0.27
C ARG A 104 9.72 1.22 -0.33
N ILE A 105 8.47 0.96 0.02
CA ILE A 105 7.87 -0.38 -0.04
C ILE A 105 7.81 -0.85 -1.50
N GLY A 106 7.35 0.01 -2.41
CA GLY A 106 7.27 -0.32 -3.83
C GLY A 106 8.63 -0.70 -4.42
N GLU A 107 9.69 0.02 -4.07
CA GLU A 107 11.05 -0.33 -4.50
C GLU A 107 11.53 -1.67 -3.91
N GLN A 108 11.21 -1.98 -2.65
CA GLN A 108 11.54 -3.29 -2.06
C GLN A 108 10.80 -4.44 -2.74
N ILE A 109 9.50 -4.27 -3.00
CA ILE A 109 8.69 -5.26 -3.72
C ILE A 109 9.23 -5.45 -5.15
N LYS A 110 9.55 -4.36 -5.85
CA LYS A 110 10.12 -4.41 -7.20
C LYS A 110 11.46 -5.13 -7.24
N LYS A 111 12.34 -4.91 -6.25
CA LYS A 111 13.60 -5.64 -6.09
C LYS A 111 13.38 -7.12 -5.77
N PHE A 112 12.32 -7.47 -5.05
CA PHE A 112 11.95 -8.86 -4.77
C PHE A 112 11.40 -9.58 -6.01
N ILE A 113 10.61 -8.91 -6.85
CA ILE A 113 10.01 -9.49 -8.06
C ILE A 113 11.02 -9.59 -9.23
N ARG A 114 11.95 -8.64 -9.36
CA ARG A 114 12.94 -8.61 -10.46
C ARG A 114 13.74 -9.92 -10.65
N PRO A 115 14.29 -10.55 -9.59
CA PRO A 115 14.99 -11.84 -9.68
C PRO A 115 14.09 -12.96 -10.20
N GLN A 116 12.82 -12.99 -9.80
CA GLN A 116 11.87 -14.04 -10.21
C GLN A 116 11.51 -13.99 -11.70
N LYS A 117 11.65 -12.83 -12.37
CA LYS A 117 11.48 -12.72 -13.83
C LYS A 117 12.62 -13.35 -14.63
N LYS A 118 13.83 -13.47 -14.05
CA LYS A 118 15.01 -14.02 -14.74
C LYS A 118 15.08 -15.55 -14.62
N ILE A 119 14.41 -16.16 -13.65
CA ILE A 119 14.33 -17.62 -13.48
C ILE A 119 13.11 -18.13 -14.25
N LYS A 120 13.09 -17.90 -15.56
CA LYS A 120 12.25 -18.64 -16.51
C LYS A 120 13.08 -18.78 -17.78
N THR A 121 13.84 -19.86 -17.84
CA THR A 121 14.06 -20.75 -19.00
C THR A 121 15.30 -21.59 -18.69
N ILE A 122 15.09 -22.85 -18.31
CA ILE A 122 15.99 -23.94 -18.67
C ILE A 122 15.04 -25.00 -19.23
N TYR A 123 14.94 -25.05 -20.57
CA TYR A 123 14.51 -26.25 -21.27
C TYR A 123 15.78 -27.06 -21.55
#